data_AF-A0A933I405-F1
#
_entry.id   AF-A0A933I405-F1
#
_cell.length_a   1.000
_cell.length_b   1.000
_cell.length_c   1.000
_cell.angle_alpha   90.00
_cell.angle_beta   90.00
_cell.angle_gamma   90.00
#
_symmetry.space_group_name_H-M   'P 1'
#
loop_
_entity.id
_entity.type
_entity.pdbx_description
1 polymer ?
#
loop_
_entity_poly.entity_id
_entity_poly.type
_entity_poly.pdbx_seq_one_letter_code
_entity_poly.pdbx_strand_id
1 'polypeptide(L)'
;MKNHLLMLIIMPILLHGSTSYADEKESITIVYTGNTDGYLESCHCPGNPFGGLAKRATCLEKLRKEKSNLVVVDSGDLFPKDPYELQAKYCLKVMKLLKYDAIMIGDQEFILGSDFIKQHIDKDKLPFI
;
A
#
# COMPACT_ATOMS: atom_id res chain seq x y z
N MET A 1 -54.08 -40.21 35.06
CA MET A 1 -53.27 -40.17 33.83
C MET A 1 -53.71 -38.91 33.07
N LYS A 2 -53.01 -37.78 33.26
CA LYS A 2 -52.08 -37.19 32.26
C LYS A 2 -52.81 -36.99 30.92
N ASN A 3 -53.20 -35.79 30.46
CA ASN A 3 -52.49 -34.52 30.49
C ASN A 3 -53.46 -33.31 30.36
N HIS A 4 -53.26 -32.33 31.24
CA HIS A 4 -53.61 -30.94 30.98
C HIS A 4 -52.57 -30.35 30.01
N LEU A 5 -52.99 -29.64 28.97
CA LEU A 5 -52.22 -28.47 28.53
C LEU A 5 -53.13 -27.45 27.84
N LEU A 6 -53.50 -26.47 28.66
CA LEU A 6 -54.04 -25.16 28.31
C LEU A 6 -52.91 -24.32 27.68
N MET A 7 -53.20 -23.56 26.62
CA MET A 7 -52.75 -22.17 26.33
C MET A 7 -52.93 -21.91 24.82
N LEU A 8 -54.00 -21.28 24.36
CA LEU A 8 -54.26 -19.83 24.36
C LEU A 8 -53.10 -18.97 23.82
N ILE A 9 -53.30 -18.52 22.57
CA ILE A 9 -53.16 -17.15 22.02
C ILE A 9 -51.78 -16.46 22.12
N ILE A 10 -51.47 -15.74 21.03
CA ILE A 10 -50.59 -14.57 20.88
C ILE A 10 -49.24 -14.87 20.23
N MET A 11 -49.29 -14.83 18.90
CA MET A 11 -48.26 -14.33 17.99
C MET A 11 -47.58 -13.04 18.49
N PRO A 12 -46.24 -13.00 18.61
CA PRO A 12 -45.48 -11.79 18.37
C PRO A 12 -44.95 -11.85 16.93
N ILE A 13 -45.63 -11.11 16.05
CA ILE A 13 -44.96 -10.39 14.98
C ILE A 13 -43.86 -9.53 15.64
N LEU A 14 -42.76 -9.34 14.92
CA LEU A 14 -41.70 -8.35 15.14
C LEU A 14 -40.66 -8.72 16.19
N LEU A 15 -39.60 -9.35 15.71
CA LEU A 15 -38.26 -8.77 15.82
C LEU A 15 -37.38 -9.29 14.67
N HIS A 16 -37.82 -9.06 13.42
CA HIS A 16 -36.85 -8.75 12.38
C HIS A 16 -36.33 -7.37 12.74
N GLY A 17 -35.37 -7.32 13.66
CA GLY A 17 -34.58 -6.12 13.83
C GLY A 17 -33.95 -5.86 12.47
N SER A 18 -34.48 -4.89 11.75
CA SER A 18 -33.77 -4.25 10.67
C SER A 18 -32.53 -3.68 11.32
N THR A 19 -31.44 -4.45 11.38
CA THR A 19 -30.12 -3.87 11.53
C THR A 19 -29.97 -3.01 10.29
N SER A 20 -30.33 -1.73 10.43
CA SER A 20 -29.80 -0.70 9.57
C SER A 20 -28.29 -0.81 9.74
N TYR A 21 -27.65 -1.58 8.86
CA TYR A 21 -26.26 -1.34 8.51
C TYR A 21 -26.29 0.10 8.03
N ALA A 22 -25.92 1.03 8.91
CA ALA A 22 -25.43 2.31 8.46
C ALA A 22 -24.28 1.92 7.54
N ASP A 23 -24.46 2.12 6.24
CA ASP A 23 -23.45 1.93 5.23
C ASP A 23 -22.34 2.91 5.60
N GLU A 24 -21.38 2.44 6.40
CA GLU A 24 -20.24 3.22 6.81
C GLU A 24 -19.48 3.49 5.52
N LYS A 25 -19.65 4.71 4.99
CA LYS A 25 -19.23 5.10 3.64
C LYS A 25 -17.81 4.63 3.40
N GLU A 26 -17.68 3.52 2.66
CA GLU A 26 -16.40 2.86 2.49
C GLU A 26 -15.48 3.82 1.72
N SER A 27 -14.42 4.29 2.39
CA SER A 27 -13.50 5.27 1.82
C SER A 27 -12.19 4.59 1.48
N ILE A 28 -11.69 4.83 0.26
CA ILE A 28 -10.37 4.37 -0.17
C ILE A 28 -9.41 5.54 0.01
N THR A 29 -8.29 5.30 0.69
CA THR A 29 -7.18 6.26 0.79
C THR A 29 -6.12 5.88 -0.23
N ILE A 30 -5.80 6.79 -1.15
CA ILE A 30 -4.70 6.62 -2.09
C ILE A 30 -3.51 7.42 -1.60
N VAL A 31 -2.37 6.74 -1.44
CA VAL A 31 -1.07 7.36 -1.18
C VAL A 31 -0.23 7.17 -2.42
N TYR A 32 0.31 8.26 -2.94
CA TYR A 32 1.17 8.21 -4.12
C TYR A 32 2.56 8.77 -3.80
N THR A 33 3.56 8.23 -4.46
CA THR A 33 4.92 8.75 -4.51
C THR A 33 5.45 8.73 -5.95
N GLY A 34 6.63 9.29 -6.18
CA GLY A 34 7.27 9.33 -7.48
C GLY A 34 8.61 10.05 -7.38
N ASN A 35 9.43 9.95 -8.44
CA ASN A 35 10.73 10.64 -8.53
C ASN A 35 11.56 10.42 -7.27
N THR A 36 11.71 9.15 -6.90
CA THR A 36 12.55 8.77 -5.77
C THR A 36 14.02 9.05 -6.08
N ASP A 37 14.42 9.04 -7.36
CA ASP A 37 15.73 9.46 -7.85
C ASP A 37 16.90 8.79 -7.08
N GLY A 38 16.70 7.57 -6.59
CA GLY A 38 17.70 6.85 -5.80
C GLY A 38 17.83 7.25 -4.31
N TYR A 39 17.03 8.17 -3.79
CA TYR A 39 17.13 8.63 -2.38
C TYR A 39 16.72 7.56 -1.36
N LEU A 40 17.67 6.71 -0.95
CA LEU A 40 17.47 5.69 0.09
C LEU A 40 17.27 6.32 1.48
N GLU A 41 18.03 7.36 1.79
CA GLU A 41 18.02 8.08 3.06
C GLU A 41 17.90 9.59 2.82
N SER A 42 17.57 10.35 3.87
CA SER A 42 17.56 11.82 3.79
C SER A 42 18.97 12.37 3.58
N CYS A 43 19.09 13.57 3.01
CA CYS A 43 20.36 14.29 2.82
C CYS A 43 21.21 14.50 4.08
N HIS A 44 20.65 14.30 5.29
CA HIS A 44 21.22 14.70 6.58
C HIS A 44 21.64 16.18 6.65
N CYS A 45 21.10 17.00 5.74
CA CYS A 45 21.42 18.40 5.63
C CYS A 45 20.84 19.21 6.80
N PRO A 46 21.57 20.20 7.34
CA PRO A 46 21.08 21.02 8.45
C PRO A 46 19.74 21.68 8.12
N GLY A 47 18.81 21.66 9.08
CA GLY A 47 17.49 22.30 8.98
C GLY A 47 16.43 21.49 8.24
N ASN A 48 16.76 20.88 7.09
CA ASN A 48 15.77 20.27 6.20
C ASN A 48 16.11 18.84 5.73
N PRO A 49 16.38 17.87 6.63
CA PRO A 49 16.66 16.49 6.21
C PRO A 49 15.37 15.74 5.85
N PHE A 50 14.63 16.20 4.84
CA PHE A 50 13.36 15.59 4.45
C PHE A 50 13.53 14.35 3.56
N GLY A 51 12.51 13.49 3.55
CA GLY A 51 12.40 12.40 2.59
C GLY A 51 13.36 11.23 2.80
N GLY A 52 13.66 10.55 1.70
CA GLY A 52 14.34 9.25 1.66
C GLY A 52 13.37 8.08 1.88
N LEU A 53 13.66 6.95 1.24
CA LEU A 53 12.88 5.73 1.38
C LEU A 53 12.80 5.24 2.84
N ALA A 54 13.85 5.45 3.64
CA ALA A 54 13.84 5.12 5.07
C ALA A 54 12.72 5.84 5.85
N LYS A 55 12.54 7.15 5.65
CA LYS A 55 11.46 7.90 6.31
C LYS A 55 10.09 7.56 5.71
N ARG A 56 10.05 7.31 4.40
CA ARG A 56 8.85 6.85 3.70
C ARG A 56 8.32 5.54 4.30
N ALA A 57 9.20 4.61 4.68
CA ALA A 57 8.84 3.36 5.34
C ALA A 57 8.03 3.59 6.61
N THR A 58 8.52 4.46 7.50
CA THR A 58 7.83 4.82 8.75
C THR A 58 6.47 5.46 8.49
N CYS A 59 6.38 6.37 7.50
CA CYS A 59 5.13 7.01 7.13
C CYS A 59 4.10 6.00 6.61
N LEU A 60 4.50 5.11 5.70
CA LEU A 60 3.62 4.08 5.15
C LEU A 60 3.17 3.08 6.22
N GLU A 61 4.07 2.69 7.14
CA GLU A 61 3.71 1.81 8.25
C GLU A 61 2.63 2.45 9.15
N LYS A 62 2.78 3.75 9.47
CA LYS A 62 1.79 4.50 10.23
C LYS A 62 0.45 4.57 9.49
N LEU A 63 0.47 4.93 8.21
CA LEU A 63 -0.75 5.03 7.40
C LEU A 63 -1.49 3.69 7.29
N ARG A 64 -0.77 2.57 7.17
CA ARG A 64 -1.36 1.23 7.18
C ARG A 64 -2.02 0.85 8.50
N LYS A 65 -1.55 1.40 9.62
CA LYS A 65 -2.20 1.21 10.94
C LYS A 65 -3.46 2.07 11.09
N GLU A 66 -3.50 3.22 10.43
CA GLU A 66 -4.59 4.20 10.55
C GLU A 66 -5.70 4.02 9.51
N LYS A 67 -5.42 3.39 8.36
CA LYS A 67 -6.33 3.28 7.22
C LYS A 67 -6.53 1.80 6.86
N SER A 68 -7.78 1.33 6.95
CA SER A 68 -8.17 -0.03 6.57
C SER A 68 -8.12 -0.27 5.07
N ASN A 69 -8.52 0.74 4.27
CA ASN A 69 -8.58 0.68 2.81
C ASN A 69 -7.54 1.62 2.19
N LEU A 70 -6.27 1.21 2.26
CA LEU A 70 -5.14 1.98 1.75
C LEU A 70 -4.60 1.36 0.46
N VAL A 71 -4.46 2.19 -0.58
CA VAL A 71 -3.78 1.85 -1.84
C VAL A 71 -2.52 2.72 -1.96
N VAL A 72 -1.36 2.10 -2.14
CA VAL A 72 -0.06 2.75 -2.21
C VAL A 72 0.53 2.56 -3.61
N VAL A 73 0.72 3.66 -4.34
CA VAL A 73 1.21 3.64 -5.73
C VAL A 73 2.45 4.51 -5.91
N ASP A 74 3.30 4.16 -6.86
CA ASP A 74 4.46 4.97 -7.25
C ASP A 74 4.43 5.29 -8.74
N SER A 75 4.80 6.52 -9.13
CA SER A 75 4.80 6.97 -10.51
C SER A 75 6.09 6.69 -11.28
N GLY A 76 7.03 5.95 -10.72
CA GLY A 76 8.30 5.60 -11.36
C GLY A 76 9.43 6.58 -11.02
N ASP A 77 10.52 6.48 -11.77
CA ASP A 77 11.77 7.19 -11.50
C ASP A 77 12.34 6.84 -10.12
N LEU A 78 12.52 5.54 -9.90
CA LEU A 78 13.05 4.99 -8.66
C LEU A 78 14.58 5.05 -8.60
N PHE A 79 15.22 4.90 -9.77
CA PHE A 79 16.67 4.79 -9.89
C PHE A 79 17.33 6.16 -9.81
N PRO A 80 18.66 6.23 -9.58
CA PRO A 80 19.40 7.47 -9.73
C PRO A 80 19.44 7.90 -11.20
N LYS A 81 19.64 9.20 -11.42
CA LYS A 81 19.79 9.79 -12.77
C LYS A 81 21.02 9.29 -13.52
N ASP A 82 22.05 8.87 -12.79
CA ASP A 82 23.28 8.30 -13.33
C ASP A 82 23.32 6.77 -13.12
N PRO A 83 23.92 5.99 -14.05
CA PRO A 83 24.02 4.54 -13.90
C PRO A 83 24.74 4.13 -12.61
N TYR A 84 23.99 3.60 -11.64
CA TYR A 84 24.56 3.02 -10.42
C TYR A 84 23.80 1.77 -9.96
N GLU A 85 24.29 0.62 -10.40
CA GLU A 85 23.62 -0.68 -10.24
C GLU A 85 23.33 -1.06 -8.78
N LEU A 86 24.28 -0.81 -7.87
CA LEU A 86 24.11 -1.16 -6.46
C LEU A 86 22.97 -0.36 -5.82
N GLN A 87 22.89 0.94 -6.12
CA GLN A 87 21.84 1.81 -5.59
C GLN A 87 20.47 1.45 -6.17
N ALA A 88 20.38 1.21 -7.49
CA ALA A 88 19.14 0.74 -8.13
C ALA A 88 18.63 -0.57 -7.51
N LYS A 89 19.52 -1.54 -7.26
CA LYS A 89 19.18 -2.79 -6.55
C LYS A 89 18.63 -2.54 -5.15
N TYR A 90 19.19 -1.58 -4.41
CA TYR A 90 18.67 -1.22 -3.09
C TYR A 90 17.31 -0.52 -3.19
N CYS A 91 17.08 0.35 -4.17
CA CYS A 91 15.76 0.94 -4.41
C CYS A 91 14.70 -0.17 -4.59
N LEU A 92 14.95 -1.13 -5.50
CA LEU A 92 14.03 -2.25 -5.75
C LEU A 92 13.76 -3.08 -4.49
N LYS A 93 14.82 -3.42 -3.74
CA LYS A 93 14.69 -4.15 -2.47
C LYS A 93 13.82 -3.40 -1.47
N VAL A 94 14.01 -2.10 -1.33
CA VAL A 94 13.21 -1.29 -0.40
C VAL A 94 11.78 -1.18 -0.89
N MET A 95 11.53 -0.91 -2.18
CA MET A 95 10.16 -0.88 -2.74
C MET A 95 9.39 -2.19 -2.50
N LYS A 96 10.08 -3.33 -2.58
CA LYS A 96 9.52 -4.64 -2.23
C LYS A 96 9.13 -4.74 -0.75
N LEU A 97 10.00 -4.28 0.14
CA LEU A 97 9.71 -4.23 1.59
C LEU A 97 8.56 -3.26 1.91
N LEU A 98 8.45 -2.18 1.14
CA LEU A 98 7.41 -1.18 1.28
C LEU A 98 6.05 -1.63 0.77
N LYS A 99 5.93 -2.77 0.07
CA LYS A 99 4.66 -3.39 -0.37
C LYS A 99 3.74 -2.41 -1.11
N TYR A 100 4.26 -1.77 -2.15
CA TYR A 100 3.41 -0.99 -3.06
C TYR A 100 2.38 -1.90 -3.75
N ASP A 101 1.26 -1.31 -4.16
CA ASP A 101 0.21 -1.99 -4.91
C ASP A 101 0.42 -1.88 -6.42
N ALA A 102 1.00 -0.77 -6.88
CA ALA A 102 1.43 -0.56 -8.25
C ALA A 102 2.62 0.41 -8.32
N ILE A 103 3.51 0.17 -9.29
CA ILE A 103 4.68 1.01 -9.56
C ILE A 103 4.71 1.24 -11.08
N MET A 104 4.73 2.48 -11.54
CA MET A 104 4.95 2.76 -12.97
C MET A 104 6.43 2.66 -13.33
N ILE A 105 6.70 2.49 -14.62
CA ILE A 105 8.05 2.57 -15.19
C ILE A 105 8.29 4.01 -15.69
N GLY A 106 9.31 4.67 -15.15
CA GLY A 106 9.84 5.94 -15.64
C GLY A 106 11.04 5.75 -16.58
N ASP A 107 11.64 6.83 -17.07
CA ASP A 107 12.81 6.76 -17.94
C ASP A 107 14.06 6.29 -17.18
N GLN A 108 14.17 6.62 -15.89
CA GLN A 108 15.32 6.24 -15.07
C GLN A 108 15.42 4.72 -14.85
N GLU A 109 14.31 3.97 -14.94
CA GLU A 109 14.32 2.51 -14.88
C GLU A 109 15.14 1.86 -16.02
N PHE A 110 15.35 2.58 -17.13
CA PHE A 110 16.12 2.10 -18.28
C PHE A 110 17.60 2.51 -18.28
N ILE A 111 18.07 3.26 -17.27
CA ILE A 111 19.45 3.80 -17.22
C ILE A 111 20.54 2.71 -17.19
N LEU A 112 20.19 1.50 -16.72
CA LEU A 112 21.05 0.31 -16.69
C LEU A 112 20.73 -0.70 -17.81
N GLY A 113 19.91 -0.28 -18.80
CA GLY A 113 19.40 -1.13 -19.87
C GLY A 113 18.07 -1.83 -19.51
N SER A 114 17.27 -2.13 -20.52
CA SER A 114 15.95 -2.76 -20.37
C SER A 114 16.02 -4.16 -19.75
N ASP A 115 17.08 -4.92 -20.04
CA ASP A 115 17.28 -6.26 -19.49
C ASP A 115 17.44 -6.23 -17.96
N PHE A 116 18.08 -5.18 -17.43
CA PHE A 116 18.28 -5.02 -16.00
C PHE A 116 16.94 -4.92 -15.26
N ILE A 117 16.08 -3.98 -15.67
CA ILE A 117 14.77 -3.80 -15.01
C ILE A 117 13.87 -5.01 -15.21
N LYS A 118 13.84 -5.58 -16.44
CA LYS A 118 13.04 -6.77 -16.75
C LYS A 118 13.40 -7.95 -15.85
N GLN A 119 14.70 -8.22 -15.67
CA GLN A 119 15.18 -9.28 -14.79
C GLN A 119 14.65 -9.10 -13.35
N HIS A 120 14.62 -7.87 -12.85
CA HIS A 120 14.20 -7.60 -11.48
C HIS A 120 12.67 -7.57 -11.32
N ILE A 121 11.90 -7.14 -12.31
CA ILE A 121 10.44 -7.27 -12.31
C ILE A 121 10.06 -8.74 -12.09
N ASP A 122 10.61 -9.64 -12.91
CA ASP A 122 10.32 -11.07 -12.86
C ASP A 122 10.82 -11.73 -11.57
N LYS A 123 12.07 -11.42 -11.17
CA LYS A 123 12.72 -12.03 -10.01
C LYS A 123 12.12 -11.57 -8.69
N ASP A 124 11.90 -10.27 -8.55
CA ASP A 124 11.48 -9.68 -7.27
C ASP A 124 9.97 -9.64 -7.10
N LYS A 125 9.19 -9.92 -8.16
CA LYS A 125 7.72 -9.87 -8.17
C LYS A 125 7.20 -8.51 -7.72
N LEU A 126 7.87 -7.46 -8.15
CA LEU A 126 7.45 -6.08 -7.91
C LEU A 126 6.24 -5.78 -8.82
N PRO A 127 5.24 -5.01 -8.33
CA PRO A 127 4.01 -4.76 -9.06
C PRO A 127 4.20 -3.62 -10.07
N PHE A 128 5.15 -3.79 -10.99
CA PHE A 128 5.31 -2.87 -12.11
C PHE A 128 4.15 -3.04 -13.10
N ILE A 129 3.60 -1.91 -13.57
CA ILE A 129 2.51 -1.87 -14.56
C ILE A 129 2.86 -0.96 -15.74
#